data_AF-A0A9P5VP43-F1
#
_entry.id   AF-A0A9P5VP43-F1
#
_cell.length_a   1.000
_cell.length_b   1.000
_cell.length_c   1.000
_cell.angle_alpha   90.00
_cell.angle_beta   90.00
_cell.angle_gamma   90.00
#
_symmetry.space_group_name_H-M   'P 1'
#
loop_
_entity.id
_entity.type
_entity.pdbx_description
1 polymer ?
#
loop_
_entity_poly.entity_id
_entity_poly.type
_entity_poly.pdbx_seq_one_letter_code
_entity_poly.pdbx_strand_id
1 'polypeptide(L)'
;MRLYNSQDDIRLKEMLESITSESSTVSLWDYLKEELTAADFESTQELKRERVANFLSVPIAFEKSSQKCDLIKVTLVVVACTILQSVDASRTYHFIRGQNAMKLYAIFNCLEIFDRLCCSFGQDILDSLFSKSTLGSNPPTASRHARPLTFVVLAVLYILAHTMVLFFQMITLNVAVNSYSNALLTLLISNQFVEIKGSVFKKFEKENLFQLSCSDIVERFQLSVFVTIITIRNLVELSAAPPSPFSVYPQSFVPLFSSMTAMARLLTPCFLVLGCETLVDWLKHAFITKFNQIRPSVYGRFVDILSRDLVVGSPARLAGNKVKNSNARMAF
;
A
#
# COMPACT_ATOMS: atom_id res chain seq x y z
N MET A 1 2.64 -19.19 -90.31
CA MET A 1 3.55 -18.88 -89.18
C MET A 1 2.88 -17.79 -88.36
N ARG A 2 2.76 -18.02 -87.05
CA ARG A 2 1.71 -17.51 -86.14
C ARG A 2 1.42 -16.01 -86.27
N LEU A 3 0.17 -15.71 -86.57
CA LEU A 3 -0.51 -14.45 -86.25
C LEU A 3 -0.68 -14.40 -84.73
N TYR A 4 0.09 -13.56 -84.05
CA TYR A 4 0.02 -13.34 -82.61
C TYR A 4 -0.38 -11.88 -82.33
N ASN A 5 -1.69 -11.71 -82.15
CA ASN A 5 -2.41 -10.75 -81.31
C ASN A 5 -2.04 -9.26 -81.30
N SER A 6 -2.58 -8.51 -82.28
CA SER A 6 -2.86 -7.07 -82.17
C SER A 6 -4.12 -6.75 -81.33
N GLN A 7 -4.94 -7.77 -81.02
CA GLN A 7 -6.22 -7.62 -80.33
C GLN A 7 -6.10 -7.72 -78.79
N ASP A 8 -5.00 -8.31 -78.31
CA ASP A 8 -4.70 -8.37 -76.88
C ASP A 8 -4.06 -7.06 -76.37
N ASP A 9 -3.28 -6.35 -77.20
CA ASP A 9 -2.69 -5.05 -76.83
C ASP A 9 -3.75 -3.93 -76.69
N ILE A 10 -4.82 -4.00 -77.48
CA ILE A 10 -5.96 -3.05 -77.38
C ILE A 10 -6.77 -3.36 -76.12
N ARG A 11 -7.01 -4.63 -75.82
CA ARG A 11 -7.67 -5.05 -74.57
C ARG A 11 -6.82 -4.75 -73.33
N LEU A 12 -5.49 -4.86 -73.42
CA LEU A 12 -4.59 -4.50 -72.32
C LEU A 12 -4.55 -2.99 -72.09
N LYS A 13 -4.67 -2.15 -73.12
CA LYS A 13 -4.83 -0.70 -72.97
C LYS A 13 -6.18 -0.30 -72.39
N GLU A 14 -7.28 -0.89 -72.84
CA GLU A 14 -8.62 -0.65 -72.26
C GLU A 14 -8.73 -1.22 -70.82
N MET A 15 -8.02 -2.31 -70.51
CA MET A 15 -7.91 -2.83 -69.14
C MET A 15 -7.00 -1.95 -68.26
N LEU A 16 -5.93 -1.35 -68.79
CA LEU A 16 -5.07 -0.43 -68.04
C LEU A 16 -5.72 0.95 -67.82
N GLU A 17 -6.55 1.43 -68.75
CA GLU A 17 -7.36 2.65 -68.58
C GLU A 17 -8.55 2.45 -67.62
N SER A 18 -9.13 1.24 -67.56
CA SER A 18 -10.16 0.94 -66.54
C SER A 18 -9.56 0.76 -65.13
N ILE A 19 -8.34 0.22 -65.01
CA ILE A 19 -7.63 0.06 -63.73
C ILE A 19 -7.05 1.39 -63.19
N THR A 20 -6.84 2.40 -64.03
CA THR A 20 -6.31 3.72 -63.60
C THR A 20 -7.38 4.74 -63.23
N SER A 21 -8.68 4.37 -63.28
CA SER A 21 -9.79 5.25 -62.86
C SER A 21 -10.40 4.91 -61.49
N GLU A 22 -10.00 3.81 -60.84
CA GLU A 22 -10.44 3.43 -59.49
C GLU A 22 -9.24 3.26 -58.54
N SER A 23 -8.63 4.37 -58.15
CA SER A 23 -7.83 4.43 -56.91
C SER A 23 -7.81 5.86 -56.39
N SER A 24 -8.94 6.29 -55.85
CA SER A 24 -8.89 7.13 -54.67
C SER A 24 -9.27 6.22 -53.51
N THR A 25 -8.27 5.69 -52.83
CA THR A 25 -8.49 5.10 -51.51
C THR A 25 -8.99 6.23 -50.62
N VAL A 26 -10.32 6.34 -50.49
CA VAL A 26 -10.94 7.25 -49.54
C VAL A 26 -10.36 6.86 -48.19
N SER A 27 -9.52 7.73 -47.64
CA SER A 27 -8.91 7.47 -46.35
C SER A 27 -10.03 7.32 -45.33
N LEU A 28 -9.84 6.47 -44.31
CA LEU A 28 -10.75 6.46 -43.16
C LEU A 28 -10.92 7.88 -42.58
N TRP A 29 -9.90 8.73 -42.78
CA TRP A 29 -9.94 10.16 -42.50
C TRP A 29 -10.84 10.97 -43.44
N ASP A 30 -10.89 10.65 -44.72
CA ASP A 30 -11.76 11.34 -45.66
C ASP A 30 -13.22 10.95 -45.41
N TYR A 31 -13.50 9.67 -45.11
CA TYR A 31 -14.82 9.21 -44.68
C TYR A 31 -15.25 9.86 -43.35
N LEU A 32 -14.37 9.94 -42.35
CA LEU A 32 -14.66 10.63 -41.09
C LEU A 32 -14.87 12.14 -41.27
N LYS A 33 -14.11 12.76 -42.16
CA LYS A 33 -14.20 14.19 -42.46
C LYS A 33 -15.47 14.49 -43.22
N GLU A 34 -15.83 13.67 -44.20
CA GLU A 34 -17.07 13.73 -44.98
C GLU A 34 -18.30 13.52 -44.08
N GLU A 35 -18.27 12.53 -43.18
CA GLU A 35 -19.32 12.26 -42.19
C GLU A 35 -19.44 13.36 -41.10
N LEU A 36 -18.32 14.03 -40.77
CA LEU A 36 -18.31 15.21 -39.87
C LEU A 36 -18.86 16.47 -40.56
N THR A 37 -18.69 16.58 -41.88
CA THR A 37 -19.16 17.71 -42.70
C THR A 37 -20.54 17.47 -43.35
N ALA A 38 -21.03 16.24 -43.36
CA ALA A 38 -22.37 15.89 -43.82
C ALA A 38 -23.38 16.60 -42.92
N ALA A 39 -24.03 17.61 -43.49
CA ALA A 39 -24.98 18.48 -42.82
C ALA A 39 -26.31 17.75 -42.63
N ASP A 40 -26.37 16.83 -41.65
CA ASP A 40 -27.63 16.22 -41.21
C ASP A 40 -27.93 16.55 -39.74
N PHE A 41 -28.89 17.45 -39.61
CA PHE A 41 -29.79 17.70 -38.47
C PHE A 41 -29.16 17.98 -37.10
N GLU A 42 -29.14 19.27 -36.77
CA GLU A 42 -28.60 19.98 -35.60
C GLU A 42 -28.80 19.28 -34.24
N SER A 43 -29.89 18.53 -34.04
CA SER A 43 -30.17 17.81 -32.77
C SER A 43 -29.39 16.50 -32.58
N THR A 44 -28.99 15.84 -33.68
CA THR A 44 -28.27 14.54 -33.61
C THR A 44 -26.77 14.75 -33.42
N GLN A 45 -26.22 15.86 -33.94
CA GLN A 45 -24.85 16.27 -33.70
C GLN A 45 -24.62 16.66 -32.23
N GLU A 46 -25.55 17.38 -31.58
CA GLU A 46 -25.41 17.71 -30.16
C GLU A 46 -25.37 16.45 -29.29
N LEU A 47 -26.22 15.46 -29.55
CA LEU A 47 -26.21 14.18 -28.82
C LEU A 47 -24.93 13.37 -29.04
N LYS A 48 -24.39 13.33 -30.27
CA LYS A 48 -23.09 12.69 -30.56
C LYS A 48 -21.93 13.44 -29.91
N ARG A 49 -21.96 14.78 -29.94
CA ARG A 49 -20.94 15.66 -29.35
C ARG A 49 -20.96 15.62 -27.82
N GLU A 50 -22.14 15.55 -27.20
CA GLU A 50 -22.31 15.29 -25.76
C GLU A 50 -21.81 13.89 -25.38
N ARG A 51 -22.10 12.86 -26.17
CA ARG A 51 -21.60 11.50 -25.90
C ARG A 51 -20.09 11.41 -25.99
N VAL A 52 -19.48 12.06 -26.98
CA VAL A 52 -18.01 12.12 -27.13
C VAL A 52 -17.39 13.00 -26.03
N ALA A 53 -18.00 14.12 -25.69
CA ALA A 53 -17.57 14.97 -24.57
C ALA A 53 -17.69 14.25 -23.23
N ASN A 54 -18.76 13.49 -23.01
CA ASN A 54 -18.95 12.66 -21.81
C ASN A 54 -17.96 11.48 -21.77
N PHE A 55 -17.67 10.88 -22.92
CA PHE A 55 -16.68 9.80 -23.02
C PHE A 55 -15.26 10.31 -22.74
N LEU A 56 -14.92 11.53 -23.19
CA LEU A 56 -13.64 12.17 -22.94
C LEU A 56 -13.55 12.83 -21.54
N SER A 57 -14.67 13.25 -20.95
CA SER A 57 -14.70 13.86 -19.62
C SER A 57 -14.56 12.83 -18.49
N VAL A 58 -14.89 11.56 -18.73
CA VAL A 58 -14.76 10.48 -17.74
C VAL A 58 -13.28 10.21 -17.34
N PRO A 59 -12.33 10.05 -18.27
CA PRO A 59 -10.90 9.99 -17.95
C PRO A 59 -10.39 11.22 -17.19
N ILE A 60 -10.79 12.42 -17.63
CA ILE A 60 -10.33 13.69 -17.05
C ILE A 60 -10.90 13.92 -15.64
N ALA A 61 -12.17 13.60 -15.42
CA ALA A 61 -12.80 13.69 -14.11
C ALA A 61 -12.21 12.66 -13.12
N PHE A 62 -11.83 11.48 -13.61
CA PHE A 62 -11.15 10.46 -12.81
C PHE A 62 -9.73 10.90 -12.41
N GLU A 63 -8.94 11.43 -13.35
CA GLU A 63 -7.61 11.98 -13.08
C GLU A 63 -7.69 13.13 -12.06
N LYS A 64 -8.65 14.04 -12.22
CA LYS A 64 -8.89 15.15 -11.29
C LYS A 64 -9.32 14.68 -9.89
N SER A 65 -10.06 13.57 -9.79
CA SER A 65 -10.43 12.97 -8.50
C SER A 65 -9.24 12.29 -7.82
N SER A 66 -8.34 11.66 -8.60
CA SER A 66 -7.09 11.08 -8.09
C SER A 66 -6.18 12.16 -7.51
N GLN A 67 -5.97 13.25 -8.27
CA GLN A 67 -5.15 14.38 -7.84
C GLN A 67 -5.66 15.05 -6.54
N LYS A 68 -6.99 15.18 -6.38
CA LYS A 68 -7.59 15.70 -5.14
C LYS A 68 -7.35 14.78 -3.94
N CYS A 69 -7.47 13.47 -4.13
CA CYS A 69 -7.22 12.48 -3.09
C CYS A 69 -5.76 12.54 -2.62
N ASP A 70 -4.82 12.62 -3.56
CA ASP A 70 -3.39 12.70 -3.26
C ASP A 70 -3.03 14.01 -2.55
N LEU A 71 -3.64 15.14 -2.95
CA LEU A 71 -3.47 16.42 -2.26
C LEU A 71 -3.98 16.38 -0.81
N ILE A 72 -5.13 15.74 -0.57
CA ILE A 72 -5.69 15.57 0.78
C ILE A 72 -4.76 14.70 1.63
N LYS A 73 -4.23 13.60 1.09
CA LYS A 73 -3.26 12.75 1.80
C LYS A 73 -2.00 13.52 2.20
N VAL A 74 -1.40 14.27 1.26
CA VAL A 74 -0.24 15.10 1.54
C VAL A 74 -0.56 16.14 2.61
N THR A 75 -1.72 16.79 2.53
CA THR A 75 -2.16 17.77 3.52
C THR A 75 -2.31 17.15 4.91
N LEU A 76 -2.94 15.98 5.01
CA LEU A 76 -3.08 15.25 6.28
C LEU A 76 -1.72 14.92 6.89
N VAL A 77 -0.77 14.44 6.08
CA VAL A 77 0.58 14.11 6.52
C VAL A 77 1.33 15.36 7.01
N VAL A 78 1.30 16.46 6.26
CA VAL A 78 1.96 17.71 6.66
C VAL A 78 1.40 18.23 7.98
N VAL A 79 0.06 18.29 8.12
CA VAL A 79 -0.60 18.70 9.36
C VAL A 79 -0.19 17.79 10.52
N ALA A 80 -0.24 16.47 10.34
CA ALA A 80 0.17 15.53 11.37
C ALA A 80 1.64 15.72 11.78
N CYS A 81 2.56 15.86 10.83
CA CYS A 81 3.97 16.11 11.10
C CYS A 81 4.20 17.41 11.88
N THR A 82 3.52 18.51 11.51
CA THR A 82 3.67 19.78 12.24
C THR A 82 3.20 19.69 13.69
N ILE A 83 2.10 18.99 13.95
CA ILE A 83 1.59 18.77 15.31
C ILE A 83 2.53 17.86 16.10
N LEU A 84 3.03 16.79 15.48
CA LEU A 84 3.92 15.82 16.14
C LEU A 84 5.28 16.41 16.53
N GLN A 85 5.72 17.51 15.91
CA GLN A 85 6.95 18.21 16.33
C GLN A 85 6.89 18.73 17.77
N SER A 86 5.70 18.92 18.35
CA SER A 86 5.56 19.31 19.75
C SER A 86 5.80 18.16 20.74
N VAL A 87 6.01 16.92 20.27
CA VAL A 87 6.18 15.74 21.12
C VAL A 87 7.66 15.53 21.44
N ASP A 88 8.03 15.76 22.70
CA ASP A 88 9.40 15.58 23.18
C ASP A 88 9.76 14.10 23.35
N ALA A 89 10.50 13.54 22.39
CA ALA A 89 10.87 12.13 22.43
C ALA A 89 11.73 11.73 23.64
N SER A 90 12.62 12.63 24.08
CA SER A 90 13.46 12.40 25.26
C SER A 90 12.65 12.26 26.54
N ARG A 91 11.61 13.08 26.74
CA ARG A 91 10.75 12.99 27.94
C ARG A 91 10.03 11.65 27.99
N THR A 92 9.46 11.24 26.86
CA THR A 92 8.78 9.95 26.74
C THR A 92 9.73 8.78 27.01
N TYR A 93 10.94 8.82 26.47
CA TYR A 93 11.96 7.81 26.73
C TYR A 93 12.32 7.70 28.22
N HIS A 94 12.59 8.83 28.89
CA HIS A 94 12.92 8.83 30.32
C HIS A 94 11.76 8.37 31.20
N PHE A 95 10.53 8.74 30.85
CA PHE A 95 9.33 8.31 31.56
C PHE A 95 9.16 6.78 31.52
N ILE A 96 9.35 6.17 30.34
CA ILE A 96 9.21 4.72 30.14
C ILE A 96 10.40 3.97 30.76
N ARG A 97 11.62 4.49 30.61
CA ARG A 97 12.83 3.91 31.20
C ARG A 97 12.79 3.82 32.73
N GLY A 98 12.10 4.75 33.39
CA GLY A 98 11.93 4.75 34.85
C GLY A 98 10.96 3.68 35.38
N GLN A 99 10.29 2.91 34.52
CA GLN A 99 9.31 1.91 34.93
C GLN A 99 9.95 0.54 35.22
N ASN A 100 9.29 -0.26 36.05
CA ASN A 100 9.71 -1.64 36.33
C ASN A 100 9.47 -2.54 35.10
N ALA A 101 10.29 -3.60 34.94
CA ALA A 101 10.20 -4.52 33.80
C ALA A 101 8.79 -5.12 33.59
N MET A 102 8.09 -5.50 34.66
CA MET A 102 6.71 -6.02 34.55
C MET A 102 5.72 -4.97 34.02
N LYS A 103 5.89 -3.69 34.38
CA LYS A 103 5.06 -2.59 33.84
C LYS A 103 5.40 -2.32 32.38
N LEU A 104 6.67 -2.40 32.00
CA LEU A 104 7.11 -2.25 30.61
C LEU A 104 6.50 -3.32 29.70
N TYR A 105 6.45 -4.57 30.17
CA TYR A 105 5.78 -5.67 29.47
C TYR A 105 4.28 -5.38 29.27
N ALA A 106 3.58 -4.93 30.30
CA ALA A 106 2.17 -4.59 30.21
C ALA A 106 1.91 -3.43 29.22
N ILE A 107 2.77 -2.40 29.23
CA ILE A 107 2.70 -1.27 28.29
C ILE A 107 2.88 -1.77 26.86
N PHE A 108 3.86 -2.63 26.60
CA PHE A 108 4.10 -3.18 25.26
C PHE A 108 2.88 -3.94 24.71
N ASN A 109 2.32 -4.87 25.50
CA ASN A 109 1.12 -5.62 25.09
C ASN A 109 -0.10 -4.70 24.88
N CYS A 110 -0.26 -3.68 25.73
CA CYS A 110 -1.37 -2.73 25.60
C CYS A 110 -1.25 -1.90 24.32
N LEU A 111 -0.04 -1.46 23.97
CA LEU A 111 0.23 -0.72 22.73
C LEU A 111 -0.01 -1.59 21.49
N GLU A 112 0.33 -2.88 21.53
CA GLU A 112 0.04 -3.80 20.43
C GLU A 112 -1.48 -3.94 20.19
N ILE A 113 -2.27 -4.07 21.27
CA ILE A 113 -3.74 -4.10 21.16
C ILE A 113 -4.28 -2.79 20.57
N PHE A 114 -3.74 -1.65 20.99
CA PHE A 114 -4.14 -0.36 20.44
C PHE A 114 -3.77 -0.19 18.97
N ASP A 115 -2.63 -0.72 18.53
CA ASP A 115 -2.23 -0.68 17.13
C ASP A 115 -3.22 -1.48 16.26
N ARG A 116 -3.56 -2.70 16.68
CA ARG A 116 -4.56 -3.54 16.00
C ARG A 116 -5.93 -2.85 15.95
N LEU A 117 -6.34 -2.18 17.03
CA LEU A 117 -7.59 -1.40 17.09
C LEU A 117 -7.55 -0.20 16.13
N CYS A 118 -6.45 0.55 16.13
CA CYS A 118 -6.26 1.70 15.26
C CYS A 118 -6.24 1.29 13.78
N CYS A 119 -5.63 0.15 13.44
CA CYS A 119 -5.62 -0.37 12.07
C CYS A 119 -7.04 -0.69 11.57
N SER A 120 -7.88 -1.31 12.41
CA SER A 120 -9.28 -1.60 12.05
C SER A 120 -10.10 -0.32 11.90
N PHE A 121 -10.00 0.59 12.87
CA PHE A 121 -10.76 1.84 12.88
C PHE A 121 -10.32 2.83 11.79
N GLY A 122 -9.03 2.82 11.46
CA GLY A 122 -8.42 3.67 10.45
C GLY A 122 -8.92 3.41 9.05
N GLN A 123 -9.13 2.13 8.71
CA GLN A 123 -9.70 1.74 7.41
C GLN A 123 -11.07 2.40 7.21
N ASP A 124 -11.97 2.28 8.19
CA ASP A 124 -13.31 2.87 8.12
C ASP A 124 -13.30 4.40 8.00
N ILE A 125 -12.42 5.08 8.75
CA ILE A 125 -12.29 6.54 8.73
C ILE A 125 -11.73 7.02 7.38
N LEU A 126 -10.64 6.42 6.93
CA LEU A 126 -9.97 6.84 5.70
C LEU A 126 -10.84 6.53 4.48
N ASP A 127 -11.52 5.38 4.45
CA ASP A 127 -12.46 5.04 3.38
C ASP A 127 -13.65 6.01 3.34
N SER A 128 -14.15 6.43 4.50
CA SER A 128 -15.21 7.45 4.59
C SER A 128 -14.74 8.82 4.08
N LEU A 129 -13.49 9.20 4.39
CA LEU A 129 -12.90 10.46 3.93
C LEU A 129 -12.69 10.45 2.39
N PHE A 130 -12.15 9.35 1.86
CA PHE A 130 -11.86 9.22 0.43
C PHE A 130 -13.06 8.75 -0.40
N SER A 131 -14.22 8.54 0.22
CA SER A 131 -15.45 8.18 -0.47
C SER A 131 -15.88 9.25 -1.48
N LYS A 132 -16.45 8.80 -2.61
CA LYS A 132 -16.98 9.67 -3.66
C LYS A 132 -18.03 10.67 -3.16
N SER A 133 -18.72 10.35 -2.06
CA SER A 133 -19.69 11.24 -1.41
C SER A 133 -19.06 12.48 -0.77
N THR A 134 -17.79 12.39 -0.36
CA THR A 134 -17.00 13.49 0.21
C THR A 134 -16.27 14.28 -0.88
N LEU A 135 -15.86 13.61 -1.96
CA LEU A 135 -15.09 14.19 -3.09
C LEU A 135 -15.96 14.68 -4.27
N GLY A 136 -17.27 14.39 -4.26
CA GLY A 136 -18.20 14.62 -5.37
C GLY A 136 -18.69 16.07 -5.49
N SER A 137 -18.55 16.62 -6.70
CA SER A 137 -19.02 17.96 -7.09
C SER A 137 -20.53 18.00 -7.34
N ASN A 138 -21.34 17.93 -6.28
CA ASN A 138 -22.78 18.24 -6.36
C ASN A 138 -23.04 19.73 -6.05
N PRO A 139 -24.12 20.34 -6.59
CA PRO A 139 -24.34 21.79 -6.55
C PRO A 139 -24.43 22.35 -5.12
N PRO A 140 -24.03 23.63 -4.93
CA PRO A 140 -23.70 24.17 -3.61
C PRO A 140 -24.97 24.53 -2.82
N THR A 141 -25.10 23.95 -1.63
CA THR A 141 -26.04 24.41 -0.60
C THR A 141 -25.25 24.66 0.70
N ALA A 142 -25.49 25.81 1.33
CA ALA A 142 -24.63 26.41 2.35
C ALA A 142 -24.40 25.56 3.62
N SER A 143 -25.30 24.63 3.96
CA SER A 143 -25.16 23.74 5.13
C SER A 143 -24.23 22.53 4.91
N ARG A 144 -23.62 22.38 3.73
CA ARG A 144 -22.91 21.15 3.33
C ARG A 144 -21.40 21.15 3.52
N HIS A 145 -20.76 22.29 3.80
CA HIS A 145 -19.30 22.38 4.02
C HIS A 145 -18.84 21.81 5.37
N ALA A 146 -19.74 21.70 6.37
CA ALA A 146 -19.41 21.14 7.68
C ALA A 146 -19.12 19.63 7.62
N ARG A 147 -19.78 18.88 6.72
CA ARG A 147 -19.63 17.42 6.59
C ARG A 147 -18.23 16.98 6.13
N PRO A 148 -17.67 17.49 5.01
CA PRO A 148 -16.30 17.12 4.62
C PRO A 148 -15.27 17.58 5.67
N LEU A 149 -15.48 18.75 6.29
CA LEU A 149 -14.60 19.24 7.35
C LEU A 149 -14.60 18.28 8.56
N THR A 150 -15.75 17.77 8.99
CA THR A 150 -15.81 16.81 10.10
C THR A 150 -15.05 15.52 9.81
N PHE A 151 -15.09 15.00 8.58
CA PHE A 151 -14.32 13.81 8.20
C PHE A 151 -12.81 14.10 8.14
N VAL A 152 -12.40 15.28 7.69
CA VAL A 152 -10.99 15.70 7.69
C VAL A 152 -10.46 15.82 9.12
N VAL A 153 -11.22 16.47 10.02
CA VAL A 153 -10.84 16.58 11.44
C VAL A 153 -10.74 15.19 12.08
N LEU A 154 -11.72 14.32 11.84
CA LEU A 154 -11.69 12.95 12.34
C LEU A 154 -10.47 12.17 11.82
N ALA A 155 -10.12 12.33 10.54
CA ALA A 155 -8.94 11.71 9.95
C ALA A 155 -7.64 12.25 10.55
N VAL A 156 -7.53 13.58 10.79
CA VAL A 156 -6.37 14.16 11.48
C VAL A 156 -6.25 13.59 12.89
N LEU A 157 -7.35 13.56 13.66
CA LEU A 157 -7.34 12.99 15.02
C LEU A 157 -6.93 11.52 15.02
N TYR A 158 -7.44 10.72 14.08
CA TYR A 158 -7.04 9.33 13.91
C TYR A 158 -5.55 9.19 13.58
N ILE A 159 -5.05 9.92 12.58
CA ILE A 159 -3.63 9.87 12.17
C ILE A 159 -2.72 10.25 13.34
N LEU A 160 -3.10 11.29 14.10
CA LEU A 160 -2.36 11.69 15.31
C LEU A 160 -2.38 10.58 16.36
N ALA A 161 -3.55 10.03 16.69
CA ALA A 161 -3.69 8.98 17.69
C ALA A 161 -2.89 7.72 17.30
N HIS A 162 -3.02 7.24 16.07
CA HIS A 162 -2.32 6.05 15.60
C HIS A 162 -0.80 6.29 15.54
N THR A 163 -0.36 7.46 15.06
CA THR A 163 1.07 7.80 15.06
C THR A 163 1.64 7.87 16.48
N MET A 164 0.86 8.35 17.45
CA MET A 164 1.28 8.32 18.86
C MET A 164 1.43 6.89 19.38
N VAL A 165 0.52 5.96 19.05
CA VAL A 165 0.64 4.54 19.43
C VAL A 165 1.93 3.95 18.85
N LEU A 166 2.19 4.13 17.55
CA LEU A 166 3.40 3.67 16.87
C LEU A 166 4.67 4.28 17.48
N PHE A 167 4.62 5.57 17.82
CA PHE A 167 5.73 6.27 18.47
C PHE A 167 6.02 5.69 19.86
N PHE A 168 5.00 5.47 20.70
CA PHE A 168 5.17 4.84 22.01
C PHE A 168 5.68 3.41 21.90
N GLN A 169 5.24 2.64 20.89
CA GLN A 169 5.73 1.29 20.64
C GLN A 169 7.23 1.30 20.28
N MET A 170 7.65 2.20 19.40
CA MET A 170 9.06 2.38 19.03
C MET A 170 9.92 2.79 20.23
N ILE A 171 9.48 3.76 21.05
CA ILE A 171 10.23 4.17 22.24
C ILE A 171 10.29 3.05 23.28
N THR A 172 9.20 2.30 23.47
CA THR A 172 9.17 1.15 24.38
C THR A 172 10.15 0.06 23.93
N LEU A 173 10.15 -0.26 22.63
CA LEU A 173 11.12 -1.19 22.04
C LEU A 173 12.57 -0.67 22.21
N ASN A 174 12.79 0.62 21.99
CA ASN A 174 14.10 1.27 22.19
C ASN A 174 14.59 1.17 23.65
N VAL A 175 13.70 1.38 24.63
CA VAL A 175 14.01 1.19 26.05
C VAL A 175 14.30 -0.27 26.36
N ALA A 176 13.52 -1.21 25.82
CA ALA A 176 13.74 -2.63 26.03
C ALA A 176 15.10 -3.09 25.48
N VAL A 177 15.44 -2.69 24.24
CA VAL A 177 16.72 -2.98 23.58
C VAL A 177 17.90 -2.40 24.36
N ASN A 178 17.77 -1.18 24.87
CA ASN A 178 18.82 -0.49 25.62
C ASN A 178 18.80 -0.80 27.13
N SER A 179 17.91 -1.67 27.60
CA SER A 179 17.88 -2.10 29.01
C SER A 179 18.90 -3.22 29.24
N TYR A 180 19.70 -3.10 30.30
CA TYR A 180 20.84 -3.97 30.62
C TYR A 180 20.45 -5.37 31.13
N SER A 181 19.16 -5.72 31.11
CA SER A 181 18.64 -6.98 31.67
C SER A 181 18.10 -7.90 30.58
N ASN A 182 17.79 -9.16 30.93
CA ASN A 182 17.06 -10.10 30.09
C ASN A 182 15.62 -9.61 29.73
N ALA A 183 15.24 -8.38 30.06
CA ALA A 183 13.91 -7.83 29.81
C ALA A 183 13.53 -7.87 28.33
N LEU A 184 14.45 -7.59 27.41
CA LEU A 184 14.18 -7.72 25.96
C LEU A 184 13.83 -9.17 25.60
N LEU A 185 14.65 -10.13 26.04
CA LEU A 185 14.42 -11.54 25.78
C LEU A 185 13.11 -12.04 26.40
N THR A 186 12.84 -11.66 27.64
CA THR A 186 11.61 -12.01 28.35
C THR A 186 10.38 -11.42 27.67
N LEU A 187 10.45 -10.16 27.22
CA LEU A 187 9.38 -9.52 26.47
C LEU A 187 9.11 -10.26 25.17
N LEU A 188 10.14 -10.51 24.36
CA LEU A 188 10.02 -11.23 23.08
C LEU A 188 9.44 -12.63 23.29
N ILE A 189 10.04 -13.45 24.15
CA ILE A 189 9.56 -14.82 24.40
C ILE A 189 8.10 -14.81 24.87
N SER A 190 7.76 -13.91 25.79
CA SER A 190 6.40 -13.84 26.33
C SER A 190 5.39 -13.42 25.26
N ASN A 191 5.75 -12.48 24.38
CA ASN A 191 4.85 -12.05 23.30
C ASN A 191 4.63 -13.17 22.28
N GLN A 192 5.73 -13.74 21.79
CA GLN A 192 5.69 -14.82 20.81
C GLN A 192 4.92 -16.05 21.33
N PHE A 193 5.00 -16.35 22.64
CA PHE A 193 4.25 -17.47 23.22
C PHE A 193 2.74 -17.22 23.25
N VAL A 194 2.31 -16.00 23.60
CA VAL A 194 0.89 -15.62 23.58
C VAL A 194 0.34 -15.72 22.16
N GLU A 195 1.12 -15.26 21.19
CA GLU A 195 0.74 -15.27 19.77
C GLU A 195 0.65 -16.68 19.17
N ILE A 196 1.65 -17.53 19.44
CA ILE A 196 1.63 -18.95 19.05
C ILE A 196 0.41 -19.64 19.66
N LYS A 197 0.16 -19.43 20.96
CA LYS A 197 -0.98 -20.03 21.65
C LYS A 197 -2.32 -19.56 21.08
N GLY A 198 -2.45 -18.27 20.77
CA GLY A 198 -3.69 -17.69 20.24
C GLY A 198 -4.04 -18.16 18.83
N SER A 199 -3.03 -18.50 18.02
CA SER A 199 -3.19 -18.89 16.63
C SER A 199 -3.20 -20.41 16.43
N VAL A 200 -2.26 -21.16 16.97
CA VAL A 200 -2.06 -22.59 16.60
C VAL A 200 -3.23 -23.51 16.96
N PHE A 201 -3.98 -23.21 18.02
CA PHE A 201 -5.14 -24.03 18.42
C PHE A 201 -6.45 -23.65 17.73
N LYS A 202 -6.43 -22.62 16.87
CA LYS A 202 -7.61 -22.14 16.16
C LYS A 202 -7.77 -22.85 14.82
N LYS A 203 -9.02 -23.16 14.47
CA LYS A 203 -9.35 -23.64 13.12
C LYS A 203 -9.30 -22.46 12.15
N PHE A 204 -8.56 -22.62 11.05
CA PHE A 204 -8.39 -21.61 10.01
C PHE A 204 -8.96 -22.09 8.68
N GLU A 205 -9.70 -21.18 8.03
CA GLU A 205 -10.05 -21.30 6.61
C GLU A 205 -8.98 -20.60 5.77
N LYS A 206 -8.97 -20.84 4.45
CA LYS A 206 -7.96 -20.27 3.54
C LYS A 206 -7.99 -18.74 3.53
N GLU A 207 -9.17 -18.15 3.64
CA GLU A 207 -9.36 -16.69 3.68
C GLU A 207 -8.85 -16.09 4.99
N ASN A 208 -9.18 -16.74 6.12
CA ASN A 208 -8.66 -16.35 7.44
C ASN A 208 -7.13 -16.51 7.53
N LEU A 209 -6.58 -17.53 6.88
CA LEU A 209 -5.13 -17.73 6.77
C LEU A 209 -4.47 -16.63 5.92
N PHE A 210 -5.12 -16.21 4.82
CA PHE A 210 -4.62 -15.11 3.99
C PHE A 210 -4.57 -13.80 4.78
N GLN A 211 -5.65 -13.45 5.49
CA GLN A 211 -5.70 -12.25 6.33
C GLN A 211 -4.63 -12.27 7.43
N LEU A 212 -4.43 -13.42 8.09
CA LEU A 212 -3.35 -13.59 9.06
C LEU A 212 -1.98 -13.34 8.42
N SER A 213 -1.68 -13.97 7.28
CA SER A 213 -0.43 -13.75 6.57
C SER A 213 -0.21 -12.29 6.16
N CYS A 214 -1.25 -11.58 5.73
CA CYS A 214 -1.15 -10.16 5.42
C CYS A 214 -0.85 -9.32 6.67
N SER A 215 -1.51 -9.62 7.80
CA SER A 215 -1.24 -8.97 9.09
C SER A 215 0.22 -9.18 9.52
N ASP A 216 0.72 -10.42 9.45
CA ASP A 216 2.08 -10.78 9.84
C ASP A 216 3.13 -10.06 8.96
N ILE A 217 2.86 -9.90 7.65
CA ILE A 217 3.73 -9.14 6.74
C ILE A 217 3.81 -7.66 7.15
N VAL A 218 2.68 -7.04 7.49
CA VAL A 218 2.62 -5.63 7.93
C VAL A 218 3.35 -5.45 9.26
N GLU A 219 3.13 -6.37 10.21
CA GLU A 219 3.80 -6.37 11.51
C GLU A 219 5.32 -6.45 11.36
N ARG A 220 5.83 -7.37 10.55
CA ARG A 220 7.26 -7.48 10.24
C ARG A 220 7.84 -6.25 9.57
N PHE A 221 7.09 -5.65 8.65
CA PHE A 221 7.51 -4.42 7.98
C PHE A 221 7.65 -3.28 8.98
N GLN A 222 6.65 -3.10 9.84
CA GLN A 222 6.66 -2.11 10.91
C GLN A 222 7.80 -2.35 11.91
N LEU A 223 8.00 -3.60 12.35
CA LEU A 223 9.09 -3.98 13.23
C LEU A 223 10.46 -3.72 12.59
N SER A 224 10.62 -4.02 11.30
CA SER A 224 11.85 -3.74 10.54
C SER A 224 12.16 -2.24 10.50
N VAL A 225 11.15 -1.40 10.28
CA VAL A 225 11.29 0.06 10.30
C VAL A 225 11.68 0.55 11.71
N PHE A 226 11.01 0.09 12.76
CA PHE A 226 11.34 0.47 14.14
C PHE A 226 12.74 0.07 14.54
N VAL A 227 13.14 -1.18 14.27
CA VAL A 227 14.49 -1.67 14.54
C VAL A 227 15.52 -0.85 13.76
N THR A 228 15.28 -0.53 12.49
CA THR A 228 16.18 0.32 11.70
C THR A 228 16.35 1.71 12.32
N ILE A 229 15.26 2.35 12.76
CA ILE A 229 15.30 3.65 13.44
C ILE A 229 16.10 3.56 14.75
N ILE A 230 15.86 2.51 15.56
CA ILE A 230 16.58 2.28 16.81
C ILE A 230 18.08 2.07 16.56
N THR A 231 18.45 1.32 15.53
CA THR A 231 19.86 1.12 15.15
C THR A 231 20.53 2.43 14.76
N ILE A 232 19.86 3.25 13.95
CA ILE A 232 20.38 4.57 13.56
C ILE A 232 20.53 5.47 14.79
N ARG A 233 19.52 5.49 15.68
CA ARG A 233 19.58 6.24 16.94
C ARG A 233 20.76 5.79 17.81
N ASN A 234 20.94 4.49 17.98
CA ASN A 234 22.01 3.91 18.79
C ASN A 234 23.39 4.16 18.17
N LEU A 235 23.50 4.18 16.84
CA LEU A 235 24.73 4.56 16.14
C LEU A 235 25.13 6.01 16.41
N VAL A 236 24.16 6.93 16.36
CA VAL A 236 24.40 8.36 16.67
C VAL A 236 24.82 8.54 18.12
N GLU A 237 24.16 7.86 19.07
CA GLU A 237 24.51 7.92 20.49
C GLU A 237 25.93 7.39 20.77
N LEU A 238 26.35 6.33 20.08
CA LEU A 238 27.71 5.79 20.16
C LEU A 238 28.76 6.76 19.59
N SER A 239 28.46 7.46 18.49
CA SER A 239 29.38 8.40 17.85
C SER A 239 29.63 9.67 18.68
N ALA A 240 28.69 10.04 19.55
CA ALA A 240 28.77 11.23 20.40
C ALA A 240 29.41 10.95 21.78
N ALA A 241 29.64 9.68 22.15
CA ALA A 241 30.25 9.31 23.42
C ALA A 241 31.80 9.37 23.34
N PRO A 242 32.50 9.97 24.32
CA PRO A 242 33.95 9.87 24.39
C PRO A 242 34.38 8.39 24.48
N PRO A 243 35.49 7.97 23.84
CA PRO A 243 36.01 6.61 23.94
C PRO A 243 36.53 6.39 25.37
N SER A 244 35.63 6.06 26.29
CA SER A 244 35.98 5.64 27.63
C SER A 244 35.89 4.11 27.71
N PRO A 245 36.90 3.40 28.23
CA PRO A 245 36.85 1.95 28.43
C PRO A 245 35.83 1.51 29.49
N PHE A 246 35.11 2.47 30.11
CA PHE A 246 34.13 2.27 31.17
C PHE A 246 32.71 2.67 30.76
N SER A 247 32.45 2.97 29.49
CA SER A 247 31.08 3.15 29.01
C SER A 247 30.34 1.81 29.13
N VAL A 248 29.54 1.72 30.18
CA VAL A 248 28.64 0.61 30.48
C VAL A 248 27.71 0.45 29.27
N TYR A 249 27.85 -0.64 28.51
CA TYR A 249 27.01 -0.96 27.34
C TYR A 249 26.11 -2.18 27.63
N PRO A 250 24.92 -2.28 27.00
CA PRO A 250 23.92 -3.29 27.31
C PRO A 250 24.49 -4.72 27.25
N GLN A 251 24.36 -5.47 28.35
CA GLN A 251 24.80 -6.87 28.51
C GLN A 251 23.71 -7.88 28.13
N SER A 252 22.64 -7.43 27.46
CA SER A 252 21.40 -8.19 27.30
C SER A 252 21.59 -9.51 26.54
N PHE A 253 22.68 -9.63 25.77
CA PHE A 253 23.28 -10.91 25.39
C PHE A 253 24.81 -10.77 25.39
N VAL A 254 25.47 -11.47 26.30
CA VAL A 254 26.91 -11.78 26.23
C VAL A 254 27.21 -12.28 24.80
N PRO A 255 28.28 -11.81 24.14
CA PRO A 255 28.38 -11.86 22.69
C PRO A 255 28.40 -13.31 22.22
N LEU A 256 27.30 -13.75 21.62
CA LEU A 256 27.26 -15.04 20.92
C LEU A 256 28.33 -15.12 19.81
N PHE A 257 28.87 -13.97 19.39
CA PHE A 257 30.00 -13.82 18.47
C PHE A 257 31.09 -12.94 19.09
N SER A 258 32.00 -13.53 19.88
CA SER A 258 33.04 -12.82 20.66
C SER A 258 34.07 -12.00 19.86
N SER A 259 34.05 -11.97 18.52
CA SER A 259 35.18 -11.45 17.72
C SER A 259 34.94 -10.13 16.97
N MET A 260 33.71 -9.58 16.90
CA MET A 260 33.39 -8.40 16.07
C MET A 260 32.87 -7.22 16.92
N THR A 261 33.78 -6.44 17.50
CA THR A 261 33.54 -5.74 18.78
C THR A 261 32.58 -4.55 18.78
N ALA A 262 32.37 -3.77 17.71
CA ALA A 262 31.41 -2.64 17.74
C ALA A 262 30.17 -2.91 16.89
N MET A 263 30.38 -3.38 15.66
CA MET A 263 29.31 -3.67 14.71
C MET A 263 28.40 -4.81 15.19
N ALA A 264 28.97 -5.87 15.78
CA ALA A 264 28.12 -6.95 16.30
C ALA A 264 27.25 -6.47 17.46
N ARG A 265 27.74 -5.56 18.32
CA ARG A 265 26.95 -5.04 19.45
C ARG A 265 25.72 -4.25 18.99
N LEU A 266 25.82 -3.51 17.89
CA LEU A 266 24.68 -2.78 17.32
C LEU A 266 23.71 -3.71 16.57
N LEU A 267 24.25 -4.69 15.83
CA LEU A 267 23.44 -5.56 14.98
C LEU A 267 22.81 -6.75 15.71
N THR A 268 23.41 -7.24 16.81
CA THR A 268 22.87 -8.36 17.59
C THR A 268 21.41 -8.18 18.02
N PRO A 269 20.99 -7.08 18.68
CA PRO A 269 19.58 -6.90 19.04
C PRO A 269 18.67 -6.83 17.81
N CYS A 270 19.16 -6.31 16.68
CA CYS A 270 18.40 -6.23 15.43
C CYS A 270 18.12 -7.62 14.85
N PHE A 271 19.18 -8.42 14.71
CA PHE A 271 19.07 -9.80 14.22
C PHE A 271 18.24 -10.66 15.17
N LEU A 272 18.35 -10.44 16.48
CA LEU A 272 17.59 -11.20 17.45
C LEU A 272 16.11 -10.88 17.38
N VAL A 273 15.71 -9.60 17.40
CA VAL A 273 14.30 -9.19 17.32
C VAL A 273 13.67 -9.68 16.01
N LEU A 274 14.28 -9.37 14.87
CA LEU A 274 13.74 -9.77 13.55
C LEU A 274 13.81 -11.28 13.31
N GLY A 275 14.87 -11.93 13.78
CA GLY A 275 15.07 -13.37 13.64
C GLY A 275 14.08 -14.16 14.49
N CYS A 276 13.86 -13.76 15.74
CA CYS A 276 12.85 -14.37 16.61
C CYS A 276 11.45 -14.24 16.02
N GLU A 277 11.09 -13.05 15.53
CA GLU A 277 9.80 -12.80 14.88
C GLU A 277 9.60 -13.73 13.66
N THR A 278 10.58 -13.74 12.76
CA THR A 278 10.52 -14.57 11.55
C THR A 278 10.43 -16.07 11.88
N LEU A 279 11.19 -16.53 12.88
CA LEU A 279 11.19 -17.92 13.31
C LEU A 279 9.84 -18.33 13.92
N VAL A 280 9.26 -17.46 14.74
CA VAL A 280 7.97 -17.72 15.39
C VAL A 280 6.84 -17.76 14.39
N ASP A 281 6.85 -16.88 13.40
CA ASP A 281 5.89 -16.94 12.33
C ASP A 281 6.04 -18.17 11.44
N TRP A 282 7.28 -18.58 11.14
CA TRP A 282 7.51 -19.83 10.41
C TRP A 282 6.91 -21.02 11.17
N LEU A 283 7.11 -21.05 12.50
CA LEU A 283 6.54 -22.05 13.38
C LEU A 283 5.00 -21.99 13.39
N LYS A 284 4.44 -20.78 13.53
CA LYS A 284 3.01 -20.48 13.49
C LYS A 284 2.38 -21.01 12.21
N HIS A 285 2.88 -20.62 11.04
CA HIS A 285 2.38 -21.07 9.75
C HIS A 285 2.56 -22.58 9.49
N ALA A 286 3.67 -23.17 9.95
CA ALA A 286 3.89 -24.61 9.87
C ALA A 286 2.85 -25.40 10.69
N PHE A 287 2.55 -24.95 11.91
CA PHE A 287 1.53 -25.59 12.73
C PHE A 287 0.12 -25.36 12.20
N ILE A 288 -0.23 -24.15 11.77
CA ILE A 288 -1.57 -23.85 11.23
C ILE A 288 -1.86 -24.70 10.00
N THR A 289 -0.91 -24.81 9.06
CA THR A 289 -1.08 -25.62 7.85
C THR A 289 -1.19 -27.11 8.16
N LYS A 290 -0.37 -27.62 9.09
CA LYS A 290 -0.42 -29.02 9.54
C LYS A 290 -1.74 -29.35 10.26
N PHE A 291 -2.18 -28.51 11.19
CA PHE A 291 -3.39 -28.74 11.98
C PHE A 291 -4.66 -28.63 11.13
N ASN A 292 -4.70 -27.70 10.17
CA ASN A 292 -5.86 -27.47 9.30
C ASN A 292 -5.80 -28.25 7.97
N GLN A 293 -4.79 -29.10 7.74
CA GLN A 293 -4.60 -29.89 6.52
C GLN A 293 -4.60 -29.03 5.23
N ILE A 294 -4.01 -27.84 5.31
CA ILE A 294 -3.88 -26.91 4.19
C ILE A 294 -2.53 -27.15 3.50
N ARG A 295 -2.55 -27.41 2.19
CA ARG A 295 -1.32 -27.60 1.42
C ARG A 295 -0.52 -26.28 1.35
N PRO A 296 0.81 -26.28 1.56
CA PRO A 296 1.64 -25.06 1.49
C PRO A 296 1.60 -24.33 0.14
N SER A 297 1.17 -24.99 -0.95
CA SER A 297 0.98 -24.36 -2.26
C SER A 297 -0.04 -23.22 -2.27
N VAL A 298 -0.87 -23.10 -1.22
CA VAL A 298 -1.81 -21.98 -1.04
C VAL A 298 -1.08 -20.64 -0.91
N TYR A 299 0.11 -20.59 -0.31
CA TYR A 299 0.88 -19.33 -0.20
C TYR A 299 1.30 -18.77 -1.56
N GLY A 300 1.53 -19.61 -2.58
CA GLY A 300 1.77 -19.15 -3.95
C GLY A 300 0.59 -18.34 -4.49
N ARG A 301 -0.64 -18.79 -4.24
CA ARG A 301 -1.85 -18.05 -4.62
C ARG A 301 -1.97 -16.73 -3.87
N PHE A 302 -1.52 -16.65 -2.61
CA PHE A 302 -1.53 -15.42 -1.84
C PHE A 302 -0.60 -14.37 -2.47
N VAL A 303 0.59 -14.78 -2.88
CA VAL A 303 1.54 -13.91 -3.60
C VAL A 303 0.95 -13.46 -4.94
N ASP A 304 0.27 -14.34 -5.67
CA ASP A 304 -0.39 -13.98 -6.93
C ASP A 304 -1.50 -12.94 -6.73
N ILE A 305 -2.32 -13.10 -5.69
CA ILE A 305 -3.38 -12.15 -5.33
C ILE A 305 -2.76 -10.79 -4.97
N LEU A 306 -1.76 -10.77 -4.10
CA LEU A 306 -1.07 -9.53 -3.70
C LEU A 306 -0.41 -8.84 -4.90
N SER A 307 0.28 -9.61 -5.76
CA SER A 307 0.92 -9.08 -6.97
C SER A 307 -0.11 -8.52 -7.94
N ARG A 308 -1.24 -9.21 -8.09
CA ARG A 308 -2.36 -8.73 -8.90
C ARG A 308 -2.95 -7.45 -8.31
N ASP A 309 -3.15 -7.36 -7.00
CA ASP A 309 -3.71 -6.17 -6.35
C ASP A 309 -2.74 -4.98 -6.45
N LEU A 310 -1.43 -5.20 -6.39
CA LEU A 310 -0.42 -4.17 -6.66
C LEU A 310 -0.47 -3.69 -8.12
N VAL A 311 -0.59 -4.61 -9.08
CA VAL A 311 -0.65 -4.27 -10.52
C VAL A 311 -1.98 -3.61 -10.88
N VAL A 312 -3.10 -4.07 -10.31
CA VAL A 312 -4.44 -3.53 -10.54
C VAL A 312 -4.61 -2.19 -9.82
N GLY A 313 -3.99 -2.02 -8.64
CA GLY A 313 -3.86 -0.74 -7.94
C GLY A 313 -3.04 0.29 -8.71
N SER A 314 -2.30 -0.12 -9.76
CA SER A 314 -1.72 0.81 -10.73
C SER A 314 -2.84 1.35 -11.65
N PRO A 315 -3.13 2.67 -11.61
CA PRO A 315 -4.32 3.26 -12.23
C PRO A 315 -4.42 3.09 -13.76
N ALA A 316 -3.37 2.62 -14.42
CA ALA A 316 -3.30 2.49 -15.88
C ALA A 316 -4.12 1.32 -16.48
N ARG A 317 -4.52 0.29 -15.71
CA ARG A 317 -5.13 -0.94 -16.29
C ARG A 317 -6.57 -1.26 -15.89
N LEU A 318 -7.09 -0.69 -14.80
CA LEU A 318 -8.51 -0.86 -14.42
C LEU A 318 -9.48 -0.28 -15.47
N ALA A 319 -9.04 0.69 -16.27
CA ALA A 319 -9.82 1.24 -17.38
C ALA A 319 -9.92 0.28 -18.59
N GLY A 320 -8.88 -0.51 -18.87
CA GLY A 320 -8.86 -1.42 -20.02
C GLY A 320 -9.83 -2.61 -19.89
N ASN A 321 -10.03 -3.11 -18.68
CA ASN A 321 -10.89 -4.29 -18.46
C ASN A 321 -12.37 -3.97 -18.29
N LYS A 322 -12.76 -2.75 -17.86
CA LYS A 322 -14.18 -2.35 -17.86
C LYS A 322 -14.71 -2.04 -19.25
N VAL A 323 -13.88 -1.51 -20.16
CA VAL A 323 -14.28 -1.24 -21.54
C VAL A 323 -14.48 -2.54 -22.34
N LYS A 324 -13.62 -3.54 -22.17
CA LYS A 324 -13.80 -4.86 -22.81
C LYS A 324 -15.10 -5.56 -22.39
N ASN A 325 -15.52 -5.45 -21.13
CA ASN A 325 -16.75 -6.08 -20.64
C ASN A 325 -18.03 -5.30 -21.02
N SER A 326 -17.93 -4.01 -21.33
CA SER A 326 -19.06 -3.22 -21.85
C SER A 326 -19.31 -3.49 -23.33
N ASN A 327 -18.25 -3.68 -24.13
CA ASN A 327 -18.39 -3.96 -25.56
C ASN A 327 -18.90 -5.38 -25.85
N ALA A 328 -18.62 -6.35 -24.96
CA ALA A 328 -19.19 -7.70 -25.07
C ALA A 328 -20.69 -7.77 -24.71
N ARG A 329 -21.23 -6.77 -23.99
CA ARG A 329 -22.66 -6.69 -23.64
C ARG A 329 -23.50 -5.85 -24.61
N MET A 330 -22.88 -5.14 -25.55
CA MET A 330 -23.58 -4.44 -26.64
C MET A 330 -23.56 -5.21 -27.97
N ALA A 331 -23.04 -6.44 -27.97
CA ALA A 331 -22.97 -7.32 -29.15
C ALA A 331 -23.98 -8.49 -29.09
N PHE A 332 -25.03 -8.36 -28.27
CA PHE A 332 -26.19 -9.25 -28.26
C PHE A 332 -27.48 -8.45 -28.40
#